data_AF-A0A4S2EPI0-F1
#
_entry.id   AF-A0A4S2EPI0-F1
#
_cell.length_a   1.000
_cell.length_b   1.000
_cell.length_c   1.000
_cell.angle_alpha   90.00
_cell.angle_beta   90.00
_cell.angle_gamma   90.00
#
_symmetry.space_group_name_H-M   'P 1'
#
loop_
_entity.id
_entity.type
_entity.pdbx_description
1 polymer ?
#
loop_
_entity_poly.entity_id
_entity_poly.type
_entity_poly.pdbx_seq_one_letter_code
_entity_poly.pdbx_strand_id
1 'polypeptide(L)'
;MADNAGQNGQAQDDLQGTDATEDRADAAEAAESAPGTGGQASDGETAAEDGAPAADGVAESDAPDDGLEAAPAPDIVDRARKAAGTVADSARKAAGALGQETVSGWSAMRAVSQAKRAHGEAADRLAELKATIEEDSRTLAHRREVEETYDELVAGQTAALEAARRAQRDLSDRIAAAEAEVGAREGDLEELKAKNERDLRPYKNLADSSKSTADDAARTLSEAKKAAKTAEGAVRDITKRRDSRVSTANKAADNARQRLARLQSEISSMQRDPDADPKQLSSMKAEATAEMARLSRAQDDAKAAPGEAAPAIEAAEAHLADARRVLEEAEREADSAKKEAKKRARDLDREQERAKAAEADAEDLLIEAQKQVRALKQDLAAQQEAESQAQATLDEAADIVAHPEETDALADRVTDNSAAAERQEIHVQTLADTERDLRQRTLRSRVAFILVVVAAVIVLAVLFMAFSS
;
A
#
# COMPACT_ATOMS: atom_id res chain seq x y z
N MET A 1 -42.39 -44.70 24.60
CA MET A 1 -43.50 -44.49 23.63
C MET A 1 -43.21 -43.17 22.95
N ALA A 2 -42.87 -43.03 21.68
CA ALA A 2 -42.44 -43.87 20.56
C ALA A 2 -41.76 -42.81 19.62
N ASP A 3 -40.52 -43.02 19.17
CA ASP A 3 -40.18 -43.44 17.78
C ASP A 3 -40.70 -42.45 16.69
N ASN A 4 -40.01 -42.06 15.62
CA ASN A 4 -38.78 -42.52 14.97
C ASN A 4 -38.48 -41.60 13.74
N ALA A 5 -37.18 -41.44 13.43
CA ALA A 5 -36.47 -41.31 12.14
C ALA A 5 -36.92 -40.48 10.90
N GLY A 6 -35.86 -39.97 10.22
CA GLY A 6 -35.68 -39.88 8.76
C GLY A 6 -35.32 -38.45 8.31
N GLN A 7 -34.09 -38.00 8.08
CA GLN A 7 -32.92 -38.46 7.30
C GLN A 7 -33.13 -38.59 5.77
N ASN A 8 -32.36 -37.75 5.06
CA ASN A 8 -31.81 -37.85 3.70
C ASN A 8 -32.71 -37.94 2.45
N GLY A 9 -32.45 -37.00 1.54
CA GLY A 9 -32.80 -37.08 0.11
C GLY A 9 -31.91 -36.15 -0.71
N GLN A 10 -30.78 -36.68 -1.18
CA GLN A 10 -29.99 -36.11 -2.27
C GLN A 10 -30.75 -36.30 -3.59
N ALA A 11 -30.72 -35.30 -4.47
CA ALA A 11 -30.88 -35.49 -5.91
C ALA A 11 -30.06 -34.42 -6.63
N GLN A 12 -28.90 -34.85 -7.14
CA GLN A 12 -28.27 -34.29 -8.32
C GLN A 12 -29.11 -34.72 -9.53
N ASP A 13 -29.33 -33.82 -10.48
CA ASP A 13 -29.26 -34.22 -11.89
C ASP A 13 -28.86 -33.03 -12.75
N ASP A 14 -28.03 -33.37 -13.71
CA ASP A 14 -27.33 -32.49 -14.65
C ASP A 14 -28.28 -31.91 -15.70
N LEU A 15 -27.85 -30.82 -16.37
CA LEU A 15 -27.75 -30.79 -17.84
C LEU A 15 -27.08 -29.50 -18.33
N GLN A 16 -25.95 -29.74 -19.01
CA GLN A 16 -25.23 -28.92 -20.01
C GLN A 16 -26.22 -28.30 -21.02
N GLY A 17 -26.02 -27.15 -21.65
CA GLY A 17 -24.80 -26.49 -22.11
C GLY A 17 -24.88 -26.32 -23.64
N THR A 18 -24.81 -25.07 -24.14
CA THR A 18 -24.37 -24.64 -25.50
C THR A 18 -24.29 -23.10 -25.44
N ASP A 19 -23.14 -22.44 -25.36
CA ASP A 19 -22.04 -22.32 -26.32
C ASP A 19 -22.41 -21.57 -27.60
N ALA A 20 -21.83 -20.36 -27.75
CA ALA A 20 -21.56 -19.65 -29.00
C ALA A 20 -20.69 -18.42 -28.69
N THR A 21 -19.40 -18.66 -28.79
CA THR A 21 -18.26 -17.75 -29.03
C THR A 21 -18.50 -16.78 -30.20
N GLU A 22 -17.93 -15.58 -30.21
CA GLU A 22 -16.69 -15.18 -30.93
C GLU A 22 -16.75 -13.63 -31.02
N ASP A 23 -15.72 -12.81 -31.18
CA ASP A 23 -14.25 -12.90 -31.24
C ASP A 23 -13.77 -11.45 -31.54
N ARG A 24 -12.63 -11.03 -30.96
CA ARG A 24 -11.54 -10.25 -31.59
C ARG A 24 -10.75 -9.35 -30.64
N ALA A 25 -9.52 -9.81 -30.37
CA ALA A 25 -8.31 -9.01 -30.20
C ALA A 25 -7.94 -8.31 -31.54
N ASP A 26 -6.99 -7.39 -31.73
CA ASP A 26 -5.80 -6.89 -31.03
C ASP A 26 -5.41 -5.57 -31.74
N ALA A 27 -4.70 -4.64 -31.09
CA ALA A 27 -3.62 -3.84 -31.72
C ALA A 27 -3.03 -2.71 -30.83
N ALA A 28 -1.73 -2.85 -30.57
CA ALA A 28 -0.62 -1.91 -30.83
C ALA A 28 -0.40 -0.60 -29.99
N GLU A 29 0.73 -0.67 -29.30
CA GLU A 29 1.75 0.30 -28.86
C GLU A 29 2.01 1.56 -29.72
N ALA A 30 2.23 2.72 -29.06
CA ALA A 30 3.31 3.71 -29.34
C ALA A 30 3.29 4.93 -28.39
N ALA A 31 4.51 5.31 -27.94
CA ALA A 31 5.11 6.56 -27.43
C ALA A 31 4.31 7.90 -27.52
N GLU A 32 4.56 9.02 -26.82
CA GLU A 32 5.75 9.63 -26.19
C GLU A 32 5.30 10.95 -25.50
N SER A 33 6.05 11.47 -24.50
CA SER A 33 6.34 12.91 -24.20
C SER A 33 6.15 13.39 -22.75
N ALA A 34 7.26 13.94 -22.22
CA ALA A 34 7.66 14.38 -20.88
C ALA A 34 7.16 15.83 -20.50
N PRO A 35 7.72 16.63 -19.54
CA PRO A 35 8.90 16.47 -18.65
C PRO A 35 8.88 17.12 -17.22
N GLY A 36 10.00 16.95 -16.49
CA GLY A 36 10.56 17.86 -15.45
C GLY A 36 10.21 17.48 -14.00
N THR A 37 11.10 17.41 -13.01
CA THR A 37 12.39 18.06 -12.71
C THR A 37 13.07 17.17 -11.64
N GLY A 38 14.37 16.85 -11.68
CA GLY A 38 15.50 17.71 -11.33
C GLY A 38 16.09 17.24 -9.98
N GLY A 39 17.40 16.96 -9.91
CA GLY A 39 18.12 16.85 -8.63
C GLY A 39 18.97 15.60 -8.45
N GLN A 40 20.23 15.73 -8.82
CA GLN A 40 21.34 14.80 -8.62
C GLN A 40 22.06 15.13 -7.31
N ALA A 41 22.38 14.14 -6.48
CA ALA A 41 23.63 14.05 -5.73
C ALA A 41 23.70 12.74 -4.94
N SER A 42 24.85 12.09 -5.07
CA SER A 42 25.33 10.93 -4.35
C SER A 42 25.85 11.31 -2.97
N ASP A 43 25.83 10.34 -2.06
CA ASP A 43 26.93 9.90 -1.18
C ASP A 43 26.38 9.42 0.16
N GLY A 44 27.00 8.39 0.73
CA GLY A 44 26.99 8.20 2.18
C GLY A 44 26.29 6.95 2.68
N GLU A 45 27.08 5.88 2.74
CA GLU A 45 26.92 4.65 3.51
C GLU A 45 26.69 4.91 5.02
N THR A 46 25.79 4.14 5.66
CA THR A 46 26.00 3.29 6.87
C THR A 46 24.79 3.20 7.81
N ALA A 47 24.72 2.03 8.46
CA ALA A 47 24.04 1.70 9.71
C ALA A 47 22.54 1.34 9.67
N ALA A 48 22.29 0.02 9.69
CA ALA A 48 21.18 -0.57 10.44
C ALA A 48 21.75 -1.80 11.17
N GLU A 49 22.01 -1.63 12.47
CA GLU A 49 22.12 -2.72 13.44
C GLU A 49 20.70 -3.09 13.88
N ASP A 50 20.38 -4.39 13.92
CA ASP A 50 19.50 -4.94 14.95
C ASP A 50 19.61 -6.48 15.00
N GLY A 51 19.62 -7.04 16.22
CA GLY A 51 19.27 -8.44 16.47
C GLY A 51 20.34 -9.36 17.10
N ALA A 52 20.44 -9.33 18.43
CA ALA A 52 21.12 -10.32 19.28
C ALA A 52 20.25 -11.60 19.51
N PRO A 53 20.54 -12.50 20.48
CA PRO A 53 21.60 -13.52 20.48
C PRO A 53 21.05 -14.96 20.74
N ALA A 54 21.87 -16.01 20.60
CA ALA A 54 21.58 -17.32 21.16
C ALA A 54 22.83 -17.99 21.77
N ALA A 55 22.60 -18.56 22.95
CA ALA A 55 23.54 -19.14 23.89
C ALA A 55 24.13 -20.49 23.44
N ASP A 56 25.29 -20.85 23.98
CA ASP A 56 25.42 -22.18 24.57
C ASP A 56 26.44 -22.24 25.71
N GLY A 57 26.08 -23.02 26.72
CA GLY A 57 26.60 -22.98 28.07
C GLY A 57 27.82 -23.86 28.36
N VAL A 58 28.33 -23.58 29.55
CA VAL A 58 29.49 -24.11 30.27
C VAL A 58 29.16 -25.44 30.96
N ALA A 59 30.17 -26.30 31.12
CA ALA A 59 30.35 -27.15 32.30
C ALA A 59 31.84 -27.53 32.40
N GLU A 60 32.48 -27.81 33.54
CA GLU A 60 32.60 -27.23 34.89
C GLU A 60 33.58 -28.16 35.65
N SER A 61 34.22 -27.66 36.72
CA SER A 61 34.92 -28.38 37.80
C SER A 61 36.34 -28.95 37.51
N ASP A 62 37.32 -28.93 38.41
CA ASP A 62 37.36 -28.41 39.80
C ASP A 62 38.82 -28.22 40.26
N ALA A 63 39.01 -27.38 41.28
CA ALA A 63 40.26 -27.19 42.03
C ALA A 63 40.47 -28.32 43.08
N PRO A 64 41.59 -28.31 43.82
CA PRO A 64 41.47 -27.76 45.17
C PRO A 64 42.67 -26.95 45.72
N ASP A 65 42.24 -25.97 46.51
CA ASP A 65 42.76 -25.30 47.72
C ASP A 65 44.10 -25.72 48.37
N ASP A 66 44.87 -24.70 48.78
CA ASP A 66 45.29 -24.51 50.17
C ASP A 66 45.92 -23.10 50.34
N GLY A 67 45.45 -22.36 51.35
CA GLY A 67 45.86 -20.99 51.64
C GLY A 67 47.27 -20.84 52.20
N LEU A 68 47.73 -19.58 52.33
CA LEU A 68 48.68 -19.09 53.35
C LEU A 68 48.93 -17.57 53.17
N GLU A 69 48.70 -16.81 54.23
CA GLU A 69 49.38 -15.54 54.49
C GLU A 69 50.91 -15.75 54.56
N ALA A 70 51.70 -14.82 54.00
CA ALA A 70 52.89 -14.21 54.62
C ALA A 70 53.70 -13.39 53.59
N ALA A 71 54.09 -12.16 53.98
CA ALA A 71 55.00 -11.27 53.27
C ALA A 71 56.46 -11.81 53.19
N PRO A 72 57.46 -11.02 52.75
CA PRO A 72 57.72 -10.40 51.45
C PRO A 72 58.98 -11.02 50.79
N ALA A 73 59.16 -10.89 49.47
CA ALA A 73 60.38 -11.37 48.78
C ALA A 73 61.06 -10.26 47.92
N PRO A 74 62.41 -10.14 48.01
CA PRO A 74 63.23 -9.28 47.15
C PRO A 74 63.49 -9.94 45.77
N ASP A 75 64.26 -9.28 44.90
CA ASP A 75 64.94 -9.84 43.70
C ASP A 75 64.41 -9.50 42.28
N ILE A 76 64.02 -8.24 42.06
CA ILE A 76 63.95 -7.66 40.69
C ILE A 76 65.36 -7.24 40.20
N VAL A 77 66.28 -6.93 41.11
CA VAL A 77 67.65 -6.48 40.80
C VAL A 77 68.52 -7.63 40.25
N ASP A 78 68.33 -8.87 40.72
CA ASP A 78 69.11 -10.02 40.26
C ASP A 78 68.66 -10.54 38.89
N ARG A 79 67.39 -10.34 38.51
CA ARG A 79 66.88 -10.71 37.18
C ARG A 79 67.36 -9.74 36.10
N ALA A 80 67.51 -8.45 36.43
CA ALA A 80 68.13 -7.44 35.58
C ALA A 80 69.65 -7.67 35.40
N ARG A 81 70.36 -8.14 36.44
CA ARG A 81 71.79 -8.45 36.37
C ARG A 81 72.10 -9.68 35.51
N LYS A 82 71.21 -10.68 35.49
CA LYS A 82 71.36 -11.90 34.67
C LYS A 82 71.05 -11.67 33.19
N ALA A 83 70.16 -10.73 32.85
CA ALA A 83 69.90 -10.32 31.46
C ALA A 83 70.99 -9.39 30.89
N ALA A 84 71.67 -8.62 31.74
CA ALA A 84 72.83 -7.81 31.35
C ALA A 84 74.09 -8.65 31.08
N GLY A 85 74.24 -9.81 31.72
CA GLY A 85 75.40 -10.70 31.56
C GLY A 85 75.44 -11.49 30.26
N THR A 86 74.30 -11.88 29.69
CA THR A 86 74.24 -12.76 28.50
C THR A 86 74.31 -11.99 27.17
N VAL A 87 74.02 -10.68 27.18
CA VAL A 87 74.20 -9.79 26.02
C VAL A 87 75.64 -9.28 25.92
N ALA A 88 76.35 -9.18 27.05
CA ALA A 88 77.75 -8.76 27.10
C ALA A 88 78.73 -9.83 26.54
N ASP A 89 78.41 -11.12 26.68
CA ASP A 89 79.25 -12.21 26.19
C ASP A 89 79.00 -12.59 24.72
N SER A 90 77.82 -12.29 24.18
CA SER A 90 77.50 -12.49 22.75
C SER A 90 77.99 -11.35 21.84
N ALA A 91 78.27 -10.17 22.40
CA ALA A 91 78.89 -9.05 21.66
C ALA A 91 80.42 -9.11 21.58
N ARG A 92 81.10 -9.86 22.47
CA ARG A 92 82.57 -9.98 22.50
C ARG A 92 83.16 -11.03 21.56
N LYS A 93 82.34 -11.84 20.88
CA LYS A 93 82.82 -12.92 19.99
C LYS A 93 82.54 -12.72 18.49
N ALA A 94 82.08 -11.53 18.09
CA ALA A 94 81.79 -11.21 16.69
C ALA A 94 82.30 -9.82 16.23
N ALA A 95 83.40 -9.33 16.81
CA ALA A 95 84.05 -8.08 16.35
C ALA A 95 85.57 -8.22 16.35
N GLY A 96 86.07 -9.19 15.59
CA GLY A 96 87.47 -9.31 15.21
C GLY A 96 87.67 -8.83 13.77
N ALA A 97 88.32 -7.67 13.63
CA ALA A 97 88.92 -7.12 12.42
C ALA A 97 88.00 -6.72 11.23
N LEU A 98 88.19 -5.48 10.78
CA LEU A 98 87.59 -4.76 9.63
C LEU A 98 86.22 -4.09 9.90
N GLY A 99 86.24 -2.78 10.17
CA GLY A 99 85.03 -1.95 10.12
C GLY A 99 84.93 -0.83 11.16
N GLN A 100 85.97 -0.01 11.35
CA GLN A 100 85.89 1.14 12.26
C GLN A 100 85.18 2.38 11.66
N GLU A 101 84.67 2.34 10.42
CA GLU A 101 84.00 3.51 9.81
C GLU A 101 82.57 3.28 9.26
N THR A 102 82.02 2.05 9.30
CA THR A 102 80.59 1.78 8.95
C THR A 102 79.70 1.45 10.16
N VAL A 103 80.29 1.07 11.30
CA VAL A 103 79.56 0.79 12.56
C VAL A 103 79.03 2.09 13.20
N SER A 104 79.56 3.26 12.82
CA SER A 104 79.10 4.56 13.29
C SER A 104 77.76 5.00 12.66
N GLY A 105 77.45 4.60 11.41
CA GLY A 105 76.24 5.03 10.70
C GLY A 105 74.97 4.28 11.12
N TRP A 106 75.05 2.96 11.31
CA TRP A 106 73.90 2.12 11.69
C TRP A 106 73.51 2.31 13.17
N SER A 107 74.49 2.44 14.05
CA SER A 107 74.25 2.76 15.47
C SER A 107 73.61 4.15 15.63
N ALA A 108 74.03 5.13 14.84
CA ALA A 108 73.43 6.47 14.85
C ALA A 108 72.00 6.51 14.28
N MET A 109 71.68 5.72 13.25
CA MET A 109 70.30 5.57 12.77
C MET A 109 69.39 4.91 13.80
N ARG A 110 69.89 3.87 14.48
CA ARG A 110 69.16 3.21 15.57
C ARG A 110 68.93 4.16 16.75
N ALA A 111 69.91 5.01 17.07
CA ALA A 111 69.79 6.04 18.10
C ALA A 111 68.74 7.11 17.74
N VAL A 112 68.72 7.60 16.50
CA VAL A 112 67.68 8.56 16.04
C VAL A 112 66.29 7.92 16.03
N SER A 113 66.16 6.66 15.60
CA SER A 113 64.89 5.93 15.61
C SER A 113 64.37 5.69 17.03
N GLN A 114 65.25 5.30 17.96
CA GLN A 114 64.91 5.15 19.37
C GLN A 114 64.54 6.49 20.02
N ALA A 115 65.25 7.58 19.70
CA ALA A 115 64.92 8.92 20.17
C ALA A 115 63.56 9.40 19.62
N LYS A 116 63.28 9.18 18.33
CA LYS A 116 61.98 9.49 17.71
C LYS A 116 60.83 8.72 18.36
N ARG A 117 61.05 7.43 18.63
CA ARG A 117 60.05 6.58 19.29
C ARG A 117 59.83 7.01 20.74
N ALA A 118 60.89 7.29 21.50
CA ALA A 118 60.78 7.80 22.86
C ALA A 118 60.09 9.18 22.91
N HIS A 119 60.39 10.07 21.95
CA HIS A 119 59.71 11.35 21.80
C HIS A 119 58.22 11.16 21.48
N GLY A 120 57.88 10.26 20.53
CA GLY A 120 56.50 9.91 20.21
C GLY A 120 55.75 9.36 21.42
N GLU A 121 56.28 8.33 22.08
CA GLU A 121 55.68 7.74 23.28
C GLU A 121 55.55 8.76 24.44
N ALA A 122 56.47 9.71 24.56
CA ALA A 122 56.38 10.79 25.54
C ALA A 122 55.30 11.83 25.16
N ALA A 123 55.15 12.14 23.87
CA ALA A 123 54.14 13.05 23.36
C ALA A 123 52.73 12.44 23.48
N ASP A 124 52.58 11.14 23.20
CA ASP A 124 51.33 10.41 23.37
C ASP A 124 50.87 10.42 24.82
N ARG A 125 51.78 10.14 25.78
CA ARG A 125 51.49 10.25 27.22
C ARG A 125 51.13 11.67 27.67
N LEU A 126 51.74 12.69 27.06
CA LEU A 126 51.38 14.08 27.34
C LEU A 126 49.97 14.40 26.83
N ALA A 127 49.59 13.89 25.65
CA ALA A 127 48.27 14.07 25.09
C ALA A 127 47.19 13.37 25.95
N GLU A 128 47.46 12.15 26.41
CA GLU A 128 46.59 11.40 27.32
C GLU A 128 46.40 12.12 28.67
N LEU A 129 47.49 12.62 29.28
CA LEU A 129 47.41 13.43 30.50
C LEU A 129 46.59 14.70 30.28
N LYS A 130 46.79 15.41 29.15
CA LYS A 130 46.03 16.63 28.83
C LYS A 130 44.53 16.34 28.64
N ALA A 131 44.18 15.24 27.95
CA ALA A 131 42.79 14.82 27.80
C ALA A 131 42.14 14.46 29.15
N THR A 132 42.87 13.76 30.03
CA THR A 132 42.39 13.43 31.38
C THR A 132 42.17 14.69 32.22
N ILE A 133 43.09 15.64 32.19
CA ILE A 133 42.94 16.94 32.88
C ILE A 133 41.70 17.69 32.36
N GLU A 134 41.46 17.68 31.05
CA GLU A 134 40.29 18.34 30.45
C GLU A 134 38.96 17.69 30.87
N GLU A 135 38.92 16.37 30.97
CA GLU A 135 37.75 15.65 31.48
C GLU A 135 37.54 15.89 32.98
N ASP A 136 38.58 15.68 33.79
CA ASP A 136 38.52 15.86 35.25
C ASP A 136 38.17 17.32 35.62
N SER A 137 38.72 18.29 34.90
CA SER A 137 38.42 19.72 35.13
C SER A 137 36.99 20.09 34.75
N ARG A 138 36.41 19.51 33.70
CA ARG A 138 34.99 19.68 33.36
C ARG A 138 34.09 19.10 34.45
N THR A 139 34.39 17.88 34.89
CA THR A 139 33.64 17.24 36.00
C THR A 139 33.77 18.04 37.29
N LEU A 140 34.97 18.55 37.62
CA LEU A 140 35.19 19.38 38.81
C LEU A 140 34.45 20.71 38.74
N ALA A 141 34.45 21.36 37.57
CA ALA A 141 33.72 22.61 37.36
C ALA A 141 32.22 22.40 37.57
N HIS A 142 31.64 21.34 36.98
CA HIS A 142 30.24 20.97 37.15
C HIS A 142 29.89 20.69 38.62
N ARG A 143 30.68 19.87 39.32
CA ARG A 143 30.46 19.57 40.75
C ARG A 143 30.48 20.83 41.61
N ARG A 144 31.44 21.73 41.38
CA ARG A 144 31.52 23.02 42.10
C ARG A 144 30.36 23.96 41.78
N GLU A 145 29.93 24.02 40.53
CA GLU A 145 28.75 24.80 40.12
C GLU A 145 27.49 24.31 40.83
N VAL A 146 27.30 22.98 40.89
CA VAL A 146 26.19 22.37 41.63
C VAL A 146 26.27 22.65 43.13
N GLU A 147 27.45 22.53 43.75
CA GLU A 147 27.65 22.87 45.16
C GLU A 147 27.36 24.35 45.46
N GLU A 148 27.80 25.27 44.59
CA GLU A 148 27.59 26.72 44.73
C GLU A 148 26.11 27.10 44.57
N THR A 149 25.40 26.43 43.65
CA THR A 149 24.01 26.75 43.29
C THR A 149 22.98 25.79 43.89
N TYR A 150 23.39 24.90 44.80
CA TYR A 150 22.59 23.77 45.27
C TYR A 150 21.18 24.17 45.74
N ASP A 151 21.07 25.18 46.60
CA ASP A 151 19.78 25.61 47.14
C ASP A 151 18.85 26.16 46.05
N GLU A 152 19.39 26.87 45.06
CA GLU A 152 18.64 27.39 43.92
C GLU A 152 18.20 26.26 42.98
N LEU A 153 19.10 25.32 42.69
CA LEU A 153 18.83 24.13 41.89
C LEU A 153 17.73 23.28 42.53
N VAL A 154 17.83 22.99 43.83
CA VAL A 154 16.84 22.20 44.57
C VAL A 154 15.49 22.92 44.59
N ALA A 155 15.46 24.22 44.87
CA ALA A 155 14.23 24.99 44.85
C ALA A 155 13.58 25.00 43.45
N GLY A 156 14.38 25.20 42.41
CA GLY A 156 13.93 25.21 41.02
C GLY A 156 13.37 23.86 40.56
N GLN A 157 14.11 22.78 40.78
CA GLN A 157 13.68 21.44 40.37
C GLN A 157 12.51 20.91 41.21
N THR A 158 12.46 21.22 42.51
CA THR A 158 11.31 20.87 43.35
C THR A 158 10.03 21.58 42.86
N ALA A 159 10.14 22.86 42.49
CA ALA A 159 9.02 23.59 41.90
C ALA A 159 8.62 23.02 40.54
N ALA A 160 9.59 22.61 39.71
CA ALA A 160 9.35 21.96 38.42
C ALA A 160 8.63 20.61 38.59
N LEU A 161 9.04 19.78 39.56
CA LEU A 161 8.37 18.52 39.91
C LEU A 161 6.92 18.74 40.36
N GLU A 162 6.69 19.70 41.25
CA GLU A 162 5.33 20.03 41.68
C GLU A 162 4.46 20.49 40.50
N ALA A 163 5.01 21.31 39.61
CA ALA A 163 4.32 21.78 38.42
C ALA A 163 4.00 20.63 37.46
N ALA A 164 4.97 19.76 37.16
CA ALA A 164 4.80 18.57 36.32
C ALA A 164 3.73 17.64 36.88
N ARG A 165 3.77 17.33 38.19
CA ARG A 165 2.75 16.50 38.85
C ARG A 165 1.35 17.12 38.81
N ARG A 166 1.23 18.44 38.93
CA ARG A 166 -0.06 19.14 38.76
C ARG A 166 -0.55 19.04 37.32
N ALA A 167 0.33 19.25 36.35
CA ALA A 167 0.00 19.13 34.92
C ALA A 167 -0.41 17.70 34.55
N GLN A 168 0.29 16.68 35.05
CA GLN A 168 -0.07 15.28 34.83
C GLN A 168 -1.46 14.93 35.36
N ARG A 169 -1.84 15.43 36.54
CA ARG A 169 -3.20 15.24 37.08
C ARG A 169 -4.25 15.90 36.20
N ASP A 170 -4.05 17.16 35.81
CA ASP A 170 -4.95 17.87 34.89
C ASP A 170 -5.08 17.14 33.54
N LEU A 171 -3.96 16.70 32.97
CA LEU A 171 -3.95 15.94 31.71
C LEU A 171 -4.66 14.60 31.88
N SER A 172 -4.50 13.91 33.00
CA SER A 172 -5.21 12.65 33.27
C SER A 172 -6.72 12.86 33.33
N ASP A 173 -7.18 13.91 34.00
CA ASP A 173 -8.61 14.28 34.07
C ASP A 173 -9.15 14.63 32.68
N ARG A 174 -8.38 15.38 31.88
CA ARG A 174 -8.73 15.74 30.50
C ARG A 174 -8.74 14.54 29.55
N ILE A 175 -7.82 13.60 29.71
CA ILE A 175 -7.81 12.33 28.95
C ILE A 175 -9.06 11.54 29.29
N ALA A 176 -9.40 11.39 30.57
CA ALA A 176 -10.60 10.66 30.98
C ALA A 176 -11.88 11.31 30.41
N ALA A 177 -11.96 12.64 30.44
CA ALA A 177 -13.07 13.37 29.84
C ALA A 177 -13.14 13.17 28.31
N ALA A 178 -12.01 13.25 27.61
CA ALA A 178 -11.94 13.06 26.16
C ALA A 178 -12.25 11.61 25.75
N GLU A 179 -11.82 10.61 26.52
CA GLU A 179 -12.15 9.20 26.30
C GLU A 179 -13.64 8.93 26.52
N ALA A 180 -14.26 9.54 27.53
CA ALA A 180 -15.71 9.49 27.72
C ALA A 180 -16.46 10.13 26.53
N GLU A 181 -15.92 11.22 25.98
CA GLU A 181 -16.48 11.88 24.80
C GLU A 181 -16.35 11.02 23.52
N VAL A 182 -15.23 10.29 23.37
CA VAL A 182 -15.06 9.29 22.31
C VAL A 182 -16.11 8.19 22.44
N GLY A 183 -16.28 7.62 23.64
CA GLY A 183 -17.29 6.58 23.87
C GLY A 183 -18.72 7.07 23.63
N ALA A 184 -19.03 8.32 24.00
CA ALA A 184 -20.32 8.94 23.68
C ALA A 184 -20.54 9.07 22.17
N ARG A 185 -19.52 9.53 21.42
CA ARG A 185 -19.61 9.63 19.95
C ARG A 185 -19.72 8.28 19.25
N GLU A 186 -19.05 7.24 19.77
CA GLU A 186 -19.22 5.87 19.27
C GLU A 186 -20.68 5.42 19.44
N GLY A 187 -21.26 5.65 20.62
CA GLY A 187 -22.68 5.40 20.87
C GLY A 187 -23.61 6.18 19.94
N ASP A 188 -23.37 7.49 19.77
CA ASP A 188 -24.16 8.34 18.88
C ASP A 188 -24.09 7.88 17.42
N LEU A 189 -22.90 7.43 16.97
CA LEU A 189 -22.71 6.90 15.62
C LEU A 189 -23.48 5.58 15.41
N GLU A 190 -23.45 4.68 16.38
CA GLU A 190 -24.22 3.44 16.33
C GLU A 190 -25.73 3.72 16.34
N GLU A 191 -26.20 4.64 17.18
CA GLU A 191 -27.59 5.06 17.22
C GLU A 191 -28.01 5.70 15.88
N LEU A 192 -27.16 6.54 15.31
CA LEU A 192 -27.39 7.18 14.01
C LEU A 192 -27.53 6.13 12.89
N LYS A 193 -26.63 5.14 12.83
CA LYS A 193 -26.69 4.03 11.87
C LYS A 193 -27.97 3.22 12.03
N ALA A 194 -28.34 2.89 13.26
CA ALA A 194 -29.58 2.15 13.56
C ALA A 194 -30.83 2.96 13.17
N LYS A 195 -30.83 4.26 13.46
CA LYS A 195 -31.90 5.19 13.09
C LYS A 195 -32.01 5.31 11.57
N ASN A 196 -30.90 5.49 10.86
CA ASN A 196 -30.87 5.60 9.41
C ASN A 196 -31.42 4.35 8.74
N GLU A 197 -31.00 3.15 9.18
CA GLU A 197 -31.54 1.90 8.62
C GLU A 197 -33.06 1.78 8.87
N ARG A 198 -33.53 2.15 10.07
CA ARG A 198 -34.97 2.18 10.37
C ARG A 198 -35.72 3.17 9.48
N ASP A 199 -35.19 4.37 9.31
CA ASP A 199 -35.83 5.46 8.58
C ASP A 199 -35.79 5.20 7.05
N LEU A 200 -34.81 4.44 6.54
CA LEU A 200 -34.70 4.03 5.13
C LEU A 200 -35.65 2.88 4.73
N ARG A 201 -35.99 1.98 5.65
CA ARG A 201 -36.91 0.85 5.39
C ARG A 201 -38.20 1.23 4.66
N PRO A 202 -38.97 2.26 5.07
CA PRO A 202 -40.18 2.64 4.34
C PRO A 202 -39.90 3.05 2.90
N TYR A 203 -38.79 3.75 2.62
CA TYR A 203 -38.41 4.12 1.26
C TYR A 203 -38.01 2.90 0.42
N LYS A 204 -37.26 1.96 0.99
CA LYS A 204 -36.91 0.68 0.35
C LYS A 204 -38.18 -0.08 -0.05
N ASN A 205 -39.08 -0.29 0.91
CA ASN A 205 -40.35 -0.98 0.69
C ASN A 205 -41.19 -0.30 -0.39
N LEU A 206 -41.23 1.03 -0.39
CA LEU A 206 -42.01 1.81 -1.34
C LEU A 206 -41.43 1.75 -2.76
N ALA A 207 -40.10 1.80 -2.88
CA ALA A 207 -39.40 1.63 -4.15
C ALA A 207 -39.60 0.22 -4.72
N ASP A 208 -39.45 -0.82 -3.90
CA ASP A 208 -39.63 -2.22 -4.30
C ASP A 208 -41.07 -2.52 -4.71
N SER A 209 -42.05 -2.06 -3.93
CA SER A 209 -43.47 -2.19 -4.26
C SER A 209 -43.80 -1.49 -5.58
N SER A 210 -43.31 -0.26 -5.77
CA SER A 210 -43.59 0.50 -7.00
C SER A 210 -42.91 -0.11 -8.23
N LYS A 211 -41.72 -0.70 -8.04
CA LYS A 211 -41.03 -1.47 -9.09
C LYS A 211 -41.83 -2.70 -9.49
N SER A 212 -42.33 -3.48 -8.52
CA SER A 212 -43.20 -4.63 -8.79
C SER A 212 -44.44 -4.22 -9.57
N THR A 213 -45.11 -3.13 -9.16
CA THR A 213 -46.28 -2.60 -9.89
C THR A 213 -45.93 -2.19 -11.32
N ALA A 214 -44.78 -1.55 -11.55
CA ALA A 214 -44.33 -1.20 -12.89
C ALA A 214 -44.03 -2.43 -13.76
N ASP A 215 -43.43 -3.47 -13.18
CA ASP A 215 -43.15 -4.73 -13.88
C ASP A 215 -44.45 -5.46 -14.24
N ASP A 216 -45.44 -5.49 -13.34
CA ASP A 216 -46.75 -6.08 -13.60
C ASP A 216 -47.53 -5.30 -14.67
N ALA A 217 -47.54 -3.96 -14.60
CA ALA A 217 -48.17 -3.13 -15.63
C ALA A 217 -47.50 -3.31 -17.01
N ALA A 218 -46.17 -3.49 -17.04
CA ALA A 218 -45.45 -3.79 -18.28
C ALA A 218 -45.84 -5.16 -18.88
N ARG A 219 -46.12 -6.17 -18.05
CA ARG A 219 -46.63 -7.47 -18.49
C ARG A 219 -48.03 -7.34 -19.07
N THR A 220 -48.94 -6.66 -18.37
CA THR A 220 -50.31 -6.38 -18.87
C THR A 220 -50.28 -5.63 -20.21
N LEU A 221 -49.38 -4.65 -20.36
CA LEU A 221 -49.18 -3.95 -21.62
C LEU A 221 -48.73 -4.90 -22.75
N SER A 222 -47.80 -5.81 -22.47
CA SER A 222 -47.33 -6.80 -23.45
C SER A 222 -48.46 -7.73 -23.90
N GLU A 223 -49.31 -8.16 -22.98
CA GLU A 223 -50.49 -8.98 -23.26
C GLU A 223 -51.53 -8.22 -24.08
N ALA A 224 -51.84 -6.97 -23.71
CA ALA A 224 -52.77 -6.13 -24.46
C ALA A 224 -52.28 -5.86 -25.89
N LYS A 225 -50.98 -5.62 -26.08
CA LYS A 225 -50.36 -5.48 -27.42
C LYS A 225 -50.54 -6.74 -28.26
N LYS A 226 -50.34 -7.92 -27.67
CA LYS A 226 -50.56 -9.21 -28.35
C LYS A 226 -52.04 -9.40 -28.70
N ALA A 227 -52.95 -9.10 -27.78
CA ALA A 227 -54.39 -9.22 -28.00
C ALA A 227 -54.88 -8.30 -29.13
N ALA A 228 -54.46 -7.03 -29.12
CA ALA A 228 -54.76 -6.08 -30.20
C ALA A 228 -54.24 -6.57 -31.55
N LYS A 229 -52.99 -7.04 -31.61
CA LYS A 229 -52.40 -7.59 -32.85
C LYS A 229 -53.16 -8.82 -33.36
N THR A 230 -53.61 -9.69 -32.47
CA THR A 230 -54.42 -10.86 -32.83
C THR A 230 -55.79 -10.45 -33.37
N ALA A 231 -56.47 -9.48 -32.73
CA ALA A 231 -57.74 -8.96 -33.21
C ALA A 231 -57.62 -8.28 -34.59
N GLU A 232 -56.54 -7.51 -34.83
CA GLU A 232 -56.23 -6.94 -36.14
C GLU A 232 -56.04 -8.02 -37.21
N GLY A 233 -55.37 -9.12 -36.84
CA GLY A 233 -55.23 -10.30 -37.70
C GLY A 233 -56.57 -10.92 -38.08
N ALA A 234 -57.47 -11.07 -37.11
CA ALA A 234 -58.80 -11.65 -37.33
C ALA A 234 -59.65 -10.83 -38.31
N VAL A 235 -59.68 -9.50 -38.16
CA VAL A 235 -60.38 -8.60 -39.10
C VAL A 235 -59.81 -8.76 -40.51
N ARG A 236 -58.49 -8.78 -40.64
CA ARG A 236 -57.80 -8.95 -41.92
C ARG A 236 -58.13 -10.29 -42.58
N ASP A 237 -58.10 -11.38 -41.81
CA ASP A 237 -58.32 -12.73 -42.33
C ASP A 237 -59.78 -12.95 -42.76
N ILE A 238 -60.75 -12.48 -41.98
CA ILE A 238 -62.18 -12.57 -42.33
C ILE A 238 -62.46 -11.75 -43.60
N THR A 239 -61.91 -10.53 -43.67
CA THR A 239 -62.04 -9.67 -44.85
C THR A 239 -61.43 -10.34 -46.09
N LYS A 240 -60.24 -10.94 -45.96
CA LYS A 240 -59.58 -11.67 -47.05
C LYS A 240 -60.39 -12.89 -47.51
N ARG A 241 -61.02 -13.62 -46.59
CA ARG A 241 -61.91 -14.76 -46.92
C ARG A 241 -63.14 -14.31 -47.68
N ARG A 242 -63.79 -13.22 -47.25
CA ARG A 242 -64.91 -12.59 -47.99
C ARG A 242 -64.48 -12.23 -49.41
N ASP A 243 -63.38 -11.50 -49.55
CA ASP A 243 -62.90 -11.02 -50.85
C ASP A 243 -62.52 -12.18 -51.79
N SER A 244 -61.91 -13.23 -51.24
CA SER A 244 -61.62 -14.46 -51.98
C SER A 244 -62.90 -15.17 -52.43
N ARG A 245 -63.94 -15.25 -51.59
CA ARG A 245 -65.22 -15.87 -51.95
C ARG A 245 -65.92 -15.08 -53.07
N VAL A 246 -65.98 -13.76 -52.94
CA VAL A 246 -66.52 -12.86 -53.97
C VAL A 246 -65.75 -13.01 -55.28
N SER A 247 -64.41 -13.04 -55.24
CA SER A 247 -63.58 -13.24 -56.43
C SER A 247 -63.85 -14.60 -57.09
N THR A 248 -63.94 -15.68 -56.31
CA THR A 248 -64.23 -17.03 -56.82
C THR A 248 -65.63 -17.12 -57.43
N ALA A 249 -66.65 -16.56 -56.76
CA ALA A 249 -68.02 -16.54 -57.27
C ALA A 249 -68.13 -15.76 -58.59
N ASN A 250 -67.46 -14.60 -58.69
CA ASN A 250 -67.38 -13.83 -59.92
C ASN A 250 -66.70 -14.60 -61.06
N LYS A 251 -65.55 -15.24 -60.80
CA LYS A 251 -64.87 -16.09 -61.77
C LYS A 251 -65.75 -17.26 -62.23
N ALA A 252 -66.49 -17.88 -61.31
CA ALA A 252 -67.43 -18.96 -61.63
C ALA A 252 -68.56 -18.45 -62.53
N ALA A 253 -69.11 -17.26 -62.25
CA ALA A 253 -70.12 -16.63 -63.09
C ALA A 253 -69.58 -16.31 -64.48
N ASP A 254 -68.37 -15.75 -64.59
CA ASP A 254 -67.75 -15.43 -65.88
C ASP A 254 -67.46 -16.68 -66.71
N ASN A 255 -66.95 -17.74 -66.09
CA ASN A 255 -66.75 -19.03 -66.74
C ASN A 255 -68.07 -19.66 -67.22
N ALA A 256 -69.12 -19.60 -66.40
CA ALA A 256 -70.44 -20.09 -66.77
C ALA A 256 -71.05 -19.27 -67.92
N ARG A 257 -70.89 -17.93 -67.92
CA ARG A 257 -71.29 -17.06 -69.05
C ARG A 257 -70.58 -17.45 -70.34
N GLN A 258 -69.26 -17.66 -70.27
CA GLN A 258 -68.48 -18.03 -71.45
C GLN A 258 -68.89 -19.40 -72.01
N ARG A 259 -69.10 -20.39 -71.14
CA ARG A 259 -69.57 -21.73 -71.54
C ARG A 259 -70.98 -21.69 -72.11
N LEU A 260 -71.88 -20.93 -71.49
CA LEU A 260 -73.24 -20.73 -71.97
C LEU A 260 -73.25 -20.12 -73.39
N ALA A 261 -72.44 -19.10 -73.64
CA ALA A 261 -72.33 -18.46 -74.95
C ALA A 261 -71.84 -19.45 -76.03
N ARG A 262 -70.89 -20.32 -75.70
CA ARG A 262 -70.41 -21.39 -76.61
C ARG A 262 -71.51 -22.42 -76.90
N LEU A 263 -72.16 -22.96 -75.86
CA LEU A 263 -73.26 -23.92 -76.01
C LEU A 263 -74.43 -23.33 -76.80
N GLN A 264 -74.77 -22.06 -76.60
CA GLN A 264 -75.82 -21.38 -77.36
C GLN A 264 -75.48 -21.24 -78.85
N SER A 265 -74.20 -20.93 -79.16
CA SER A 265 -73.71 -20.90 -80.54
C SER A 265 -73.78 -22.27 -81.21
N GLU A 266 -73.35 -23.32 -80.51
CA GLU A 266 -73.33 -24.71 -81.01
C GLU A 266 -74.73 -25.30 -81.19
N ILE A 267 -75.65 -25.04 -80.25
CA ILE A 267 -77.08 -25.38 -80.39
C ILE A 267 -77.65 -24.67 -81.62
N SER A 268 -77.34 -23.39 -81.81
CA SER A 268 -77.82 -22.61 -82.96
C SER A 268 -77.26 -23.12 -84.29
N SER A 269 -76.03 -23.63 -84.33
CA SER A 269 -75.47 -24.26 -85.53
C SER A 269 -76.10 -25.62 -85.81
N MET A 270 -76.28 -26.49 -84.81
CA MET A 270 -76.94 -27.79 -84.98
C MET A 270 -78.40 -27.67 -85.39
N GLN A 271 -79.11 -26.61 -84.97
CA GLN A 271 -80.49 -26.35 -85.39
C GLN A 271 -80.62 -25.94 -86.87
N ARG A 272 -79.52 -25.49 -87.50
CA ARG A 272 -79.48 -25.10 -88.91
C ARG A 272 -79.00 -26.24 -89.81
N ASP A 273 -78.49 -27.33 -89.23
CA ASP A 273 -78.00 -28.51 -89.93
C ASP A 273 -79.09 -29.60 -89.97
N PRO A 274 -79.64 -29.95 -91.15
CA PRO A 274 -80.73 -30.92 -91.27
C PRO A 274 -80.33 -32.37 -90.95
N ASP A 275 -79.03 -32.69 -90.91
CA ASP A 275 -78.50 -34.04 -90.62
C ASP A 275 -77.99 -34.21 -89.17
N ALA A 276 -78.14 -33.19 -88.31
CA ALA A 276 -77.63 -33.20 -86.94
C ALA A 276 -78.31 -34.26 -86.05
N ASP A 277 -77.53 -34.94 -85.19
CA ASP A 277 -78.05 -35.96 -84.27
C ASP A 277 -79.00 -35.34 -83.21
N PRO A 278 -80.30 -35.70 -83.22
CA PRO A 278 -81.27 -35.16 -82.28
C PRO A 278 -80.97 -35.49 -80.81
N LYS A 279 -80.23 -36.58 -80.53
CA LYS A 279 -79.77 -36.91 -79.17
C LYS A 279 -78.68 -35.96 -78.70
N GLN A 280 -77.75 -35.57 -79.57
CA GLN A 280 -76.71 -34.59 -79.24
C GLN A 280 -77.31 -33.20 -79.01
N LEU A 281 -78.24 -32.77 -79.86
CA LEU A 281 -78.93 -31.49 -79.69
C LEU A 281 -79.71 -31.40 -78.37
N SER A 282 -80.41 -32.48 -77.99
CA SER A 282 -81.12 -32.53 -76.70
C SER A 282 -80.16 -32.54 -75.51
N SER A 283 -79.02 -33.25 -75.62
CA SER A 283 -77.95 -33.24 -74.62
C SER A 283 -77.36 -31.83 -74.42
N MET A 284 -77.05 -31.10 -75.50
CA MET A 284 -76.50 -29.74 -75.41
C MET A 284 -77.50 -28.75 -74.82
N LYS A 285 -78.80 -28.90 -75.13
CA LYS A 285 -79.87 -28.10 -74.50
C LYS A 285 -79.96 -28.38 -73.00
N ALA A 286 -79.83 -29.63 -72.58
CA ALA A 286 -79.79 -29.99 -71.16
C ALA A 286 -78.54 -29.40 -70.48
N GLU A 287 -77.38 -29.45 -71.13
CA GLU A 287 -76.13 -28.85 -70.64
C GLU A 287 -76.20 -27.32 -70.55
N ALA A 288 -76.80 -26.64 -71.53
CA ALA A 288 -77.04 -25.20 -71.49
C ALA A 288 -77.97 -24.81 -70.33
N THR A 289 -78.99 -25.62 -70.04
CA THR A 289 -79.88 -25.42 -68.89
C THR A 289 -79.13 -25.59 -67.57
N ALA A 290 -78.27 -26.61 -67.50
CA ALA A 290 -77.40 -26.82 -66.34
C ALA A 290 -76.40 -25.67 -66.13
N GLU A 291 -75.83 -25.13 -67.21
CA GLU A 291 -74.93 -23.96 -67.16
C GLU A 291 -75.67 -22.66 -66.80
N MET A 292 -76.93 -22.45 -67.23
CA MET A 292 -77.75 -21.35 -66.72
C MET A 292 -77.96 -21.45 -65.22
N ALA A 293 -78.23 -22.66 -64.71
CA ALA A 293 -78.37 -22.89 -63.28
C ALA A 293 -77.06 -22.64 -62.52
N ARG A 294 -75.91 -23.03 -63.08
CA ARG A 294 -74.58 -22.70 -62.52
C ARG A 294 -74.31 -21.20 -62.50
N LEU A 295 -74.65 -20.51 -63.59
CA LEU A 295 -74.52 -19.06 -63.70
C LEU A 295 -75.39 -18.32 -62.66
N SER A 296 -76.67 -18.70 -62.53
CA SER A 296 -77.56 -18.12 -61.52
C SER A 296 -76.99 -18.32 -60.13
N ARG A 297 -76.59 -19.54 -59.77
CA ARG A 297 -76.00 -19.84 -58.46
C ARG A 297 -74.74 -19.03 -58.19
N ALA A 298 -73.85 -18.89 -59.17
CA ALA A 298 -72.63 -18.11 -59.02
C ALA A 298 -72.91 -16.61 -58.87
N GLN A 299 -73.93 -16.07 -59.55
CA GLN A 299 -74.38 -14.69 -59.38
C GLN A 299 -75.06 -14.46 -58.03
N ASP A 300 -75.86 -15.42 -57.57
CA ASP A 300 -76.53 -15.36 -56.27
C ASP A 300 -75.49 -15.45 -55.15
N ASP A 301 -74.49 -16.32 -55.25
CA ASP A 301 -73.38 -16.41 -54.29
C ASP A 301 -72.51 -15.14 -54.31
N ALA A 302 -72.21 -14.56 -55.48
CA ALA A 302 -71.49 -13.29 -55.57
C ALA A 302 -72.24 -12.12 -54.93
N LYS A 303 -73.58 -12.12 -54.98
CA LYS A 303 -74.44 -11.12 -54.32
C LYS A 303 -74.60 -11.37 -52.82
N ALA A 304 -74.70 -12.64 -52.39
CA ALA A 304 -74.94 -13.01 -51.01
C ALA A 304 -73.65 -12.98 -50.14
N ALA A 305 -72.50 -13.35 -50.71
CA ALA A 305 -71.23 -13.50 -49.97
C ALA A 305 -70.81 -12.25 -49.15
N PRO A 306 -70.95 -10.99 -49.63
CA PRO A 306 -70.67 -9.81 -48.82
C PRO A 306 -71.61 -9.68 -47.61
N GLY A 307 -72.91 -9.91 -47.80
CA GLY A 307 -73.91 -9.81 -46.74
C GLY A 307 -73.78 -10.91 -45.69
N GLU A 308 -73.42 -12.13 -46.11
CA GLU A 308 -73.17 -13.24 -45.19
C GLU A 308 -71.91 -13.04 -44.33
N ALA A 309 -70.89 -12.35 -44.86
CA ALA A 309 -69.65 -12.07 -44.12
C ALA A 309 -69.74 -10.83 -43.22
N ALA A 310 -70.69 -9.93 -43.45
CA ALA A 310 -70.80 -8.66 -42.74
C ALA A 310 -70.91 -8.80 -41.21
N PRO A 311 -71.75 -9.70 -40.63
CA PRO A 311 -71.84 -9.84 -39.18
C PRO A 311 -70.52 -10.32 -38.54
N ALA A 312 -69.76 -11.17 -39.24
CA ALA A 312 -68.48 -11.66 -38.76
C ALA A 312 -67.40 -10.56 -38.79
N ILE A 313 -67.43 -9.70 -39.81
CA ILE A 313 -66.53 -8.53 -39.90
C ILE A 313 -66.89 -7.53 -38.80
N GLU A 314 -68.17 -7.20 -38.62
CA GLU A 314 -68.63 -6.28 -37.58
C GLU A 314 -68.25 -6.78 -36.17
N ALA A 315 -68.45 -8.07 -35.89
CA ALA A 315 -68.02 -8.67 -34.62
C ALA A 315 -66.49 -8.59 -34.42
N ALA A 316 -65.69 -8.86 -35.46
CA ALA A 316 -64.24 -8.77 -35.39
C ALA A 316 -63.75 -7.32 -35.21
N GLU A 317 -64.39 -6.35 -35.86
CA GLU A 317 -64.10 -4.93 -35.70
C GLU A 317 -64.46 -4.43 -34.30
N ALA A 318 -65.57 -4.89 -33.72
CA ALA A 318 -65.93 -4.62 -32.34
C ALA A 318 -64.89 -5.18 -31.37
N HIS A 319 -64.47 -6.44 -31.54
CA HIS A 319 -63.39 -7.02 -30.73
C HIS A 319 -62.06 -6.27 -30.86
N LEU A 320 -61.73 -5.76 -32.07
CA LEU A 320 -60.55 -4.93 -32.27
C LEU A 320 -60.67 -3.59 -31.54
N ALA A 321 -61.84 -2.95 -31.58
CA ALA A 321 -62.07 -1.71 -30.85
C ALA A 321 -61.89 -1.90 -29.34
N ASP A 322 -62.45 -2.99 -28.79
CA ASP A 322 -62.28 -3.34 -27.37
C ASP A 322 -60.81 -3.61 -27.04
N ALA A 323 -60.11 -4.40 -27.85
CA ALA A 323 -58.69 -4.72 -27.64
C ALA A 323 -57.80 -3.46 -27.70
N ARG A 324 -58.11 -2.50 -28.57
CA ARG A 324 -57.40 -1.21 -28.65
C ARG A 324 -57.67 -0.34 -27.43
N ARG A 325 -58.90 -0.33 -26.90
CA ARG A 325 -59.22 0.38 -25.66
C ARG A 325 -58.43 -0.18 -24.47
N VAL A 326 -58.38 -1.51 -24.34
CA VAL A 326 -57.58 -2.18 -23.30
C VAL A 326 -56.09 -1.88 -23.47
N LEU A 327 -55.58 -1.86 -24.72
CA LEU A 327 -54.20 -1.47 -24.99
C LEU A 327 -53.90 -0.04 -24.54
N GLU A 328 -54.75 0.92 -24.89
CA GLU A 328 -54.55 2.32 -24.49
C GLU A 328 -54.55 2.50 -22.97
N GLU A 329 -55.45 1.80 -22.27
CA GLU A 329 -55.49 1.80 -20.80
C GLU A 329 -54.22 1.18 -20.21
N ALA A 330 -53.78 0.04 -20.74
CA ALA A 330 -52.54 -0.61 -20.30
C ALA A 330 -51.28 0.23 -20.60
N GLU A 331 -51.27 1.00 -21.69
CA GLU A 331 -50.18 1.94 -22.00
C GLU A 331 -50.10 3.07 -20.97
N ARG A 332 -51.24 3.68 -20.65
CA ARG A 332 -51.32 4.73 -19.63
C ARG A 332 -50.91 4.24 -18.25
N GLU A 333 -51.38 3.06 -17.86
CA GLU A 333 -51.04 2.45 -16.56
C GLU A 333 -49.55 2.11 -16.47
N ALA A 334 -48.98 1.48 -17.50
CA ALA A 334 -47.56 1.16 -17.54
C ALA A 334 -46.68 2.41 -17.50
N ASP A 335 -47.03 3.47 -18.22
CA ASP A 335 -46.29 4.74 -18.19
C ASP A 335 -46.38 5.43 -16.83
N SER A 336 -47.56 5.40 -16.21
CA SER A 336 -47.78 5.94 -14.86
C SER A 336 -46.97 5.18 -13.82
N ALA A 337 -47.09 3.85 -13.79
CA ALA A 337 -46.37 2.97 -12.87
C ALA A 337 -44.85 3.11 -13.02
N LYS A 338 -44.34 3.19 -14.26
CA LYS A 338 -42.92 3.42 -14.53
C LYS A 338 -42.42 4.77 -14.01
N LYS A 339 -43.20 5.85 -14.19
CA LYS A 339 -42.85 7.17 -13.65
C LYS A 339 -42.80 7.15 -12.13
N GLU A 340 -43.78 6.49 -11.50
CA GLU A 340 -43.81 6.39 -10.05
C GLU A 340 -42.66 5.54 -9.51
N ALA A 341 -42.38 4.37 -10.09
CA ALA A 341 -41.21 3.55 -9.73
C ALA A 341 -39.90 4.33 -9.82
N LYS A 342 -39.71 5.10 -10.91
CA LYS A 342 -38.53 5.96 -11.07
C LYS A 342 -38.47 7.08 -10.01
N LYS A 343 -39.60 7.66 -9.65
CA LYS A 343 -39.68 8.68 -8.60
C LYS A 343 -39.28 8.08 -7.25
N ARG A 344 -39.85 6.93 -6.87
CA ARG A 344 -39.55 6.26 -5.60
C ARG A 344 -38.10 5.79 -5.51
N ALA A 345 -37.53 5.29 -6.60
CA ALA A 345 -36.11 4.94 -6.65
C ALA A 345 -35.22 6.17 -6.37
N ARG A 346 -35.50 7.32 -7.02
CA ARG A 346 -34.76 8.57 -6.76
C ARG A 346 -34.93 9.09 -5.34
N ASP A 347 -36.14 8.96 -4.78
CA ASP A 347 -36.41 9.36 -3.39
C ASP A 347 -35.59 8.48 -2.43
N LEU A 348 -35.54 7.16 -2.65
CA LEU A 348 -34.69 6.24 -1.88
C LEU A 348 -33.20 6.58 -2.00
N ASP A 349 -32.68 6.75 -3.22
CA ASP A 349 -31.26 7.07 -3.46
C ASP A 349 -30.88 8.36 -2.71
N ARG A 350 -31.74 9.38 -2.75
CA ARG A 350 -31.50 10.65 -2.06
C ARG A 350 -31.41 10.48 -0.55
N GLU A 351 -32.33 9.73 0.06
CA GLU A 351 -32.29 9.52 1.51
C GLU A 351 -31.09 8.64 1.91
N GLN A 352 -30.70 7.67 1.08
CA GLN A 352 -29.50 6.87 1.33
C GLN A 352 -28.22 7.72 1.31
N GLU A 353 -28.08 8.61 0.34
CA GLU A 353 -26.91 9.50 0.27
C GLU A 353 -26.88 10.48 1.45
N ARG A 354 -28.04 10.98 1.89
CA ARG A 354 -28.12 11.80 3.12
C ARG A 354 -27.72 11.02 4.37
N ALA A 355 -28.19 9.78 4.51
CA ALA A 355 -27.84 8.92 5.63
C ALA A 355 -26.33 8.66 5.68
N LYS A 356 -25.72 8.28 4.54
CA LYS A 356 -24.27 8.07 4.44
C LYS A 356 -23.47 9.33 4.74
N ALA A 357 -23.90 10.50 4.24
CA ALA A 357 -23.23 11.76 4.52
C ALA A 357 -23.26 12.08 6.03
N ALA A 358 -24.41 11.92 6.68
CA ALA A 358 -24.53 12.13 8.12
C ALA A 358 -23.68 11.14 8.93
N GLU A 359 -23.58 9.87 8.50
CA GLU A 359 -22.70 8.87 9.12
C GLU A 359 -21.23 9.23 8.94
N ALA A 360 -20.81 9.68 7.76
CA ALA A 360 -19.45 10.13 7.50
C ALA A 360 -19.07 11.35 8.36
N ASP A 361 -19.95 12.35 8.45
CA ASP A 361 -19.74 13.53 9.30
C ASP A 361 -19.56 13.13 10.78
N ALA A 362 -20.33 12.15 11.25
CA ALA A 362 -20.21 11.62 12.62
C ALA A 362 -18.92 10.81 12.83
N GLU A 363 -18.50 10.01 11.83
CA GLU A 363 -17.23 9.28 11.85
C GLU A 363 -16.03 10.24 11.88
N ASP A 364 -16.06 11.32 11.11
CA ASP A 364 -15.01 12.34 11.12
C ASP A 364 -14.88 13.01 12.49
N LEU A 365 -16.00 13.35 13.13
CA LEU A 365 -15.99 13.90 14.50
C LEU A 365 -15.43 12.91 15.53
N LEU A 366 -15.72 11.61 15.37
CA LEU A 366 -15.14 10.56 16.21
C LEU A 366 -13.62 10.46 16.01
N ILE A 367 -13.15 10.50 14.77
CA ILE A 367 -11.71 10.47 14.45
C ILE A 367 -10.99 11.68 15.08
N GLU A 368 -11.56 12.88 14.99
CA GLU A 368 -10.98 14.08 15.60
C GLU A 368 -10.92 13.97 17.14
N ALA A 369 -11.97 13.44 17.78
CA ALA A 369 -11.97 13.18 19.22
C ALA A 369 -10.88 12.16 19.61
N GLN A 370 -10.71 11.09 18.83
CA GLN A 370 -9.64 10.11 19.06
C GLN A 370 -8.24 10.72 18.88
N LYS A 371 -8.05 11.61 17.90
CA LYS A 371 -6.78 12.34 17.74
C LYS A 371 -6.50 13.23 18.95
N GLN A 372 -7.51 13.90 19.49
CA GLN A 372 -7.36 14.72 20.70
C GLN A 372 -6.90 13.88 21.90
N VAL A 373 -7.48 12.68 22.10
CA VAL A 373 -7.03 11.74 23.15
C VAL A 373 -5.55 11.38 22.96
N ARG A 374 -5.12 11.09 21.72
CA ARG A 374 -3.72 10.76 21.43
C ARG A 374 -2.78 11.94 21.73
N ALA A 375 -3.15 13.16 21.36
CA ALA A 375 -2.37 14.36 21.65
C ALA A 375 -2.21 14.57 23.16
N LEU A 376 -3.31 14.47 23.92
CA LEU A 376 -3.25 14.60 25.39
C LEU A 376 -2.38 13.51 26.04
N LYS A 377 -2.40 12.27 25.52
CA LYS A 377 -1.52 11.19 26.00
C LYS A 377 -0.04 11.46 25.70
N GLN A 378 0.28 12.08 24.57
CA GLN A 378 1.64 12.52 24.26
C GLN A 378 2.10 13.63 25.21
N ASP A 379 1.24 14.61 25.48
CA ASP A 379 1.53 15.67 26.46
C ASP A 379 1.76 15.08 27.86
N LEU A 380 0.97 14.08 28.25
CA LEU A 380 1.14 13.39 29.53
C LEU A 380 2.50 12.68 29.60
N ALA A 381 2.90 11.97 28.55
CA ALA A 381 4.20 11.30 28.47
C ALA A 381 5.36 12.31 28.57
N ALA A 382 5.25 13.47 27.91
CA ALA A 382 6.25 14.53 28.01
C ALA A 382 6.36 15.10 29.44
N GLN A 383 5.23 15.24 30.16
CA GLN A 383 5.26 15.66 31.57
C GLN A 383 5.83 14.60 32.51
N GLN A 384 5.69 13.31 32.18
CA GLN A 384 6.32 12.21 32.92
C GLN A 384 7.84 12.19 32.71
N GLU A 385 8.30 12.46 31.49
CA GLU A 385 9.72 12.61 31.19
C GLU A 385 10.33 13.84 31.86
N ALA A 386 9.62 14.97 31.86
CA ALA A 386 10.07 16.16 32.59
C ALA A 386 10.18 15.91 34.10
N GLU A 387 9.25 15.14 34.68
CA GLU A 387 9.33 14.72 36.08
C GLU A 387 10.56 13.83 36.35
N SER A 388 10.83 12.84 35.50
CA SER A 388 11.99 11.96 35.69
C SER A 388 13.32 12.70 35.54
N GLN A 389 13.42 13.62 34.58
CA GLN A 389 14.61 14.47 34.39
C GLN A 389 14.85 15.37 35.60
N ALA A 390 13.82 16.07 36.09
CA ALA A 390 13.94 16.94 37.26
C ALA A 390 14.33 16.14 38.53
N GLN A 391 13.79 14.93 38.70
CA GLN A 391 14.17 14.06 39.81
C GLN A 391 15.63 13.58 39.69
N ALA A 392 16.08 13.20 38.49
CA ALA A 392 17.47 12.79 38.27
C ALA A 392 18.45 13.93 38.59
N THR A 393 18.12 15.17 38.22
CA THR A 393 18.94 16.34 38.58
C THR A 393 18.98 16.58 40.10
N LEU A 394 17.86 16.38 40.80
CA LEU A 394 17.84 16.47 42.28
C LEU A 394 18.68 15.37 42.93
N ASP A 395 18.59 14.14 42.42
CA ASP A 395 19.33 13.00 42.94
C ASP A 395 20.85 13.20 42.71
N GLU A 396 21.25 13.67 41.53
CA GLU A 396 22.65 14.03 41.23
C GLU A 396 23.15 15.17 42.13
N ALA A 397 22.36 16.24 42.30
CA ALA A 397 22.74 17.35 43.14
C ALA A 397 22.91 16.93 44.61
N ALA A 398 22.00 16.09 45.10
CA ALA A 398 22.09 15.52 46.44
C ALA A 398 23.31 14.62 46.60
N ASP A 399 23.66 13.82 45.60
CA ASP A 399 24.84 12.97 45.59
C ASP A 399 26.15 13.77 45.64
N ILE A 400 26.26 14.83 44.82
CA ILE A 400 27.43 15.71 44.79
C ILE A 400 27.66 16.36 46.16
N VAL A 401 26.62 16.93 46.77
CA VAL A 401 26.73 17.60 48.08
C VAL A 401 26.94 16.60 49.23
N ALA A 402 26.46 15.36 49.09
CA ALA A 402 26.68 14.31 50.08
C ALA A 402 28.14 13.79 50.10
N HIS A 403 28.88 13.95 48.99
CA HIS A 403 30.24 13.42 48.81
C HIS A 403 31.26 14.52 48.46
N PRO A 404 31.51 15.51 49.34
CA PRO A 404 32.50 16.56 49.09
C PRO A 404 33.93 16.01 48.93
N GLU A 405 34.23 14.86 49.53
CA GLU A 405 35.52 14.19 49.42
C GLU A 405 35.86 13.77 47.97
N GLU A 406 34.85 13.50 47.14
CA GLU A 406 35.07 13.20 45.73
C GLU A 406 35.43 14.46 44.94
N THR A 407 34.79 15.59 45.26
CA THR A 407 35.11 16.90 44.68
C THR A 407 36.54 17.31 45.04
N ASP A 408 36.93 17.13 46.31
CA ASP A 408 38.30 17.39 46.78
C ASP A 408 39.32 16.46 46.12
N ALA A 409 39.06 15.16 46.08
CA ALA A 409 39.94 14.19 45.42
C ALA A 409 40.10 14.48 43.91
N LEU A 410 39.04 14.94 43.26
CA LEU A 410 39.07 15.36 41.86
C LEU A 410 39.90 16.64 41.67
N ALA A 411 39.80 17.61 42.58
CA ALA A 411 40.63 18.81 42.57
C ALA A 411 42.13 18.51 42.75
N ASP A 412 42.45 17.58 43.66
CA ASP A 412 43.81 17.09 43.86
C ASP A 412 44.32 16.38 42.61
N ARG A 413 43.53 15.48 42.01
CA ARG A 413 43.87 14.80 40.74
C ARG A 413 44.16 15.77 39.61
N VAL A 414 43.32 16.80 39.42
CA VAL A 414 43.54 17.84 38.39
C VAL A 414 44.87 18.56 38.64
N THR A 415 45.17 18.90 39.90
CA THR A 415 46.41 19.59 40.27
C THR A 415 47.64 18.72 40.04
N ASP A 416 47.59 17.46 40.48
CA ASP A 416 48.68 16.49 40.33
C ASP A 416 48.94 16.15 38.86
N ASN A 417 47.88 15.90 38.09
CA ASN A 417 47.97 15.64 36.66
C ASN A 417 48.49 16.86 35.90
N SER A 418 48.08 18.08 36.26
CA SER A 418 48.61 19.31 35.65
C SER A 418 50.11 19.45 35.89
N ALA A 419 50.56 19.24 37.14
CA ALA A 419 51.99 19.26 37.46
C ALA A 419 52.76 18.12 36.75
N ALA A 420 52.13 16.95 36.57
CA ALA A 420 52.70 15.84 35.80
C ALA A 420 52.79 16.16 34.30
N ALA A 421 51.78 16.80 33.73
CA ALA A 421 51.78 17.25 32.34
C ALA A 421 52.87 18.30 32.08
N GLU A 422 53.09 19.26 33.00
CA GLU A 422 54.19 20.21 32.89
C GLU A 422 55.57 19.52 32.90
N ARG A 423 55.78 18.58 33.82
CA ARG A 423 57.01 17.77 33.87
C ARG A 423 57.19 16.95 32.59
N GLN A 424 56.11 16.35 32.10
CA GLN A 424 56.11 15.54 30.89
C GLN A 424 56.34 16.39 29.63
N GLU A 425 55.86 17.64 29.61
CA GLU A 425 56.10 18.59 28.52
C GLU A 425 57.59 18.98 28.44
N ILE A 426 58.24 19.25 29.58
CA ILE A 426 59.69 19.47 29.64
C ILE A 426 60.44 18.22 29.14
N HIS A 427 59.98 17.02 29.50
CA HIS A 427 60.57 15.76 29.04
C HIS A 427 60.40 15.55 27.52
N VAL A 428 59.22 15.84 26.97
CA VAL A 428 58.96 15.83 25.52
C VAL A 428 59.86 16.82 24.81
N GLN A 429 60.00 18.06 25.31
CA GLN A 429 60.88 19.07 24.74
C GLN A 429 62.35 18.64 24.79
N THR A 430 62.79 18.05 25.90
CA THR A 430 64.14 17.50 26.04
C THR A 430 64.39 16.37 25.04
N LEU A 431 63.44 15.44 24.89
CA LEU A 431 63.53 14.36 23.89
C LEU A 431 63.49 14.91 22.46
N ALA A 432 62.70 15.95 22.19
CA ALA A 432 62.66 16.63 20.90
C ALA A 432 64.00 17.29 20.57
N ASP A 433 64.63 17.95 21.54
CA ASP A 433 65.92 18.62 21.35
C ASP A 433 67.08 17.62 21.26
N THR A 434 67.05 16.52 22.01
CA THR A 434 68.03 15.42 21.83
C THR A 434 67.84 14.73 20.49
N GLU A 435 66.60 14.50 20.03
CA GLU A 435 66.33 13.98 18.69
C GLU A 435 66.85 14.94 17.61
N ARG A 436 66.59 16.26 17.75
CA ARG A 436 67.09 17.31 16.83
C ARG A 436 68.62 17.37 16.84
N ASP A 437 69.27 17.33 17.99
CA ASP A 437 70.73 17.34 18.11
C ASP A 437 71.35 16.05 17.55
N LEU A 438 70.75 14.88 17.77
CA LEU A 438 71.17 13.63 17.11
C LEU A 438 71.00 13.70 15.59
N ARG A 439 69.90 14.25 15.09
CA ARG A 439 69.70 14.52 13.65
C ARG A 439 70.75 15.51 13.11
N GLN A 440 71.10 16.55 13.86
CA GLN A 440 72.12 17.54 13.45
C GLN A 440 73.56 17.00 13.53
N ARG A 441 73.90 16.23 14.56
CA ARG A 441 75.21 15.57 14.72
C ARG A 441 75.41 14.50 13.65
N THR A 442 74.37 13.74 13.32
CA THR A 442 74.42 12.81 12.19
C THR A 442 74.56 13.54 10.86
N LEU A 443 73.96 14.73 10.68
CA LEU A 443 74.20 15.55 9.49
C LEU A 443 75.63 16.13 9.44
N ARG A 444 76.16 16.67 10.54
CA ARG A 444 77.54 17.19 10.60
C ARG A 444 78.60 16.10 10.43
N SER A 445 78.39 14.91 11.02
CA SER A 445 79.29 13.78 10.80
C SER A 445 79.17 13.24 9.37
N ARG A 446 77.96 13.22 8.78
CA ARG A 446 77.78 12.88 7.36
C ARG A 446 78.47 13.88 6.44
N VAL A 447 78.40 15.19 6.71
CA VAL A 447 79.11 16.21 5.91
C VAL A 447 80.62 16.12 6.07
N ALA A 448 81.12 15.92 7.29
CA ALA A 448 82.55 15.73 7.53
C ALA A 448 83.05 14.42 6.90
N PHE A 449 82.27 13.33 6.98
CA PHE A 449 82.60 12.06 6.34
C PHE A 449 82.51 12.13 4.81
N ILE A 450 81.51 12.83 4.26
CA ILE A 450 81.45 13.11 2.81
C ILE A 450 82.66 13.95 2.39
N LEU A 451 83.07 14.96 3.16
CA LEU A 451 84.28 15.74 2.87
C LEU A 451 85.56 14.90 2.95
N VAL A 452 85.65 13.96 3.90
CA VAL A 452 86.78 13.02 4.04
C VAL A 452 86.78 11.98 2.91
N VAL A 453 85.62 11.44 2.53
CA VAL A 453 85.49 10.49 1.41
C VAL A 453 85.77 11.19 0.09
N VAL A 454 85.27 12.42 -0.12
CA VAL A 454 85.61 13.23 -1.29
C VAL A 454 87.10 13.51 -1.33
N ALA A 455 87.73 13.85 -0.20
CA ALA A 455 89.19 14.03 -0.12
C ALA A 455 89.95 12.72 -0.42
N ALA A 456 89.49 11.58 0.09
CA ALA A 456 90.09 10.26 -0.18
C ALA A 456 89.92 9.83 -1.65
N VAL A 457 88.78 10.12 -2.27
CA VAL A 457 88.53 9.89 -3.71
C VAL A 457 89.42 10.79 -4.56
N ILE A 458 89.63 12.05 -4.17
CA ILE A 458 90.56 12.97 -4.86
C ILE A 458 92.00 12.42 -4.79
N VAL A 459 92.44 11.93 -3.62
CA VAL A 459 93.77 11.33 -3.45
C VAL A 459 93.92 10.06 -4.29
N LEU A 460 92.90 9.19 -4.33
CA LEU A 460 92.91 8.00 -5.18
C LEU A 460 92.88 8.34 -6.68
N ALA A 461 92.16 9.39 -7.09
CA ALA A 461 92.15 9.86 -8.48
C ALA A 461 93.53 10.41 -8.90
N VAL A 462 94.21 11.14 -8.02
CA VAL A 462 95.59 11.64 -8.26
C VAL A 462 96.57 10.47 -8.35
N LEU A 463 96.44 9.47 -7.48
CA LEU A 463 97.27 8.26 -7.53
C LEU A 463 96.99 7.41 -8.78
N PHE A 464 95.73 7.31 -9.22
CA PHE A 464 95.35 6.59 -10.43
C PHE A 464 95.84 7.30 -11.70
N MET A 465 95.80 8.64 -11.73
CA MET A 465 96.32 9.44 -12.84
C MET A 465 97.86 9.38 -12.92
N ALA A 466 98.54 9.29 -11.77
CA ALA A 466 99.99 9.10 -11.69
C ALA A 466 100.46 7.68 -12.07
N PHE A 467 99.56 6.68 -12.02
CA PHE A 467 99.86 5.28 -12.40
C PHE A 467 99.36 4.91 -13.81
N SER A 468 98.62 5.79 -14.48
CA SER A 468 98.13 5.63 -15.87
C SER A 468 98.80 6.60 -16.86
N SER A 469 99.95 7.18 -16.50
CA SER A 469 100.80 8.00 -17.39
C SER A 469 102.18 7.36 -17.59
#